data_AF-A0A350XZF7-F1
#
_entry.id   AF-A0A350XZF7-F1
#
_cell.length_a   1.000
_cell.length_b   1.000
_cell.length_c   1.000
_cell.angle_alpha   90.00
_cell.angle_beta   90.00
_cell.angle_gamma   90.00
#
_symmetry.space_group_name_H-M   'P 1'
#
loop_
_entity.id
_entity.type
_entity.pdbx_description
1 polymer ?
#
loop_
_entity_poly.entity_id
_entity_poly.type
_entity_poly.pdbx_seq_one_letter_code
_entity_poly.pdbx_strand_id
1 'polypeptide(L)'
;MKSTTPIRTLSNQSTGKSGHPEEFQQLELFQWTVQDPELESRNIPGSQVRRRNGLISLTDMWHVSGRPKNRTPPRWLRQEQTQLLIESLKKQVRGEVSYSKRGKNGGTFAVDELAFKYWEYLNSTHRVRLTEKSVQKRLAKTLGKVKFEVPTLAGNIDILTERELIEVKSVKSWKCAVGQVLIYGQSYPSHQKRIHLFGEASRDFLSMIRTYCAPLDIDVTWES
;
A
#
# COMPACT_ATOMS: atom_id res chain seq x y z
N MET A 1 -43.78 -59.74 -17.45
CA MET A 1 -43.95 -60.81 -16.43
C MET A 1 -42.64 -61.58 -16.31
N LYS A 2 -42.14 -61.70 -15.07
CA LYS A 2 -41.15 -62.66 -14.52
C LYS A 2 -39.76 -62.68 -15.18
N SER A 3 -38.74 -62.04 -14.57
CA SER A 3 -37.94 -62.49 -13.40
C SER A 3 -37.24 -63.84 -13.64
N THR A 4 -35.90 -63.81 -13.72
CA THR A 4 -34.98 -64.71 -12.97
C THR A 4 -33.51 -64.44 -13.36
N THR A 5 -32.75 -63.81 -12.47
CA THR A 5 -31.34 -64.17 -12.16
C THR A 5 -31.36 -65.43 -11.28
N PRO A 6 -30.28 -66.23 -11.07
CA PRO A 6 -28.90 -65.83 -10.75
C PRO A 6 -27.81 -66.66 -11.50
N ILE A 7 -26.51 -66.39 -11.39
CA ILE A 7 -25.58 -67.12 -10.49
C ILE A 7 -24.21 -66.44 -10.52
N ARG A 8 -23.58 -66.49 -9.35
CA ARG A 8 -22.34 -65.87 -8.89
C ARG A 8 -21.16 -66.84 -9.12
N THR A 9 -20.04 -66.36 -9.63
CA THR A 9 -18.76 -67.08 -9.52
C THR A 9 -17.65 -66.12 -9.13
N LEU A 10 -17.05 -66.41 -7.98
CA LEU A 10 -15.89 -65.76 -7.39
C LEU A 10 -14.62 -66.45 -7.91
N SER A 11 -13.64 -65.69 -8.38
CA SER A 11 -12.22 -66.03 -8.27
C SER A 11 -11.35 -64.82 -8.65
N ASN A 12 -10.67 -64.21 -7.69
CA ASN A 12 -9.21 -64.35 -7.63
C ASN A 12 -8.60 -63.67 -6.40
N GLN A 13 -8.05 -64.53 -5.54
CA GLN A 13 -6.74 -64.49 -4.91
C GLN A 13 -6.17 -63.13 -4.46
N SER A 14 -6.06 -63.00 -3.14
CA SER A 14 -5.09 -62.15 -2.47
C SER A 14 -3.75 -62.86 -2.35
N THR A 15 -2.65 -62.20 -2.73
CA THR A 15 -1.34 -62.34 -2.07
C THR A 15 -0.49 -61.09 -2.33
N GLY A 16 0.03 -60.46 -1.26
CA GLY A 16 1.23 -59.62 -1.32
C GLY A 16 1.07 -58.16 -0.87
N LYS A 17 1.17 -57.93 0.45
CA LYS A 17 1.37 -56.62 1.12
C LYS A 17 2.74 -56.04 0.73
N SER A 18 2.88 -54.74 0.46
CA SER A 18 3.18 -53.67 1.43
C SER A 18 3.14 -52.32 0.65
N GLY A 19 2.76 -51.14 1.14
CA GLY A 19 2.44 -50.63 2.46
C GLY A 19 2.62 -49.11 2.38
N HIS A 20 1.53 -48.35 2.19
CA HIS A 20 1.28 -47.05 2.83
C HIS A 20 -0.14 -46.58 2.49
N PRO A 21 -0.90 -46.07 3.48
CA PRO A 21 -2.33 -45.86 3.38
C PRO A 21 -2.66 -44.61 2.60
N GLU A 22 -3.79 -44.68 1.91
CA GLU A 22 -4.59 -43.53 1.50
C GLU A 22 -4.69 -42.51 2.63
N GLU A 23 -4.11 -41.32 2.47
CA GLU A 23 -4.63 -40.13 3.13
C GLU A 23 -4.66 -38.98 2.12
N PHE A 24 -5.87 -38.75 1.59
CA PHE A 24 -6.52 -37.43 1.44
C PHE A 24 -5.58 -36.26 1.06
N GLN A 25 -5.62 -35.63 -0.10
CA GLN A 25 -6.70 -35.41 -1.05
C GLN A 25 -6.07 -34.93 -2.36
N GLN A 26 -6.66 -35.41 -3.43
CA GLN A 26 -6.92 -34.67 -4.65
C GLN A 26 -7.40 -33.23 -4.34
N LEU A 27 -6.47 -32.27 -4.18
CA LEU A 27 -6.74 -30.82 -4.14
C LEU A 27 -6.15 -30.13 -5.38
N GLU A 28 -6.28 -30.77 -6.53
CA GLU A 28 -6.35 -30.08 -7.81
C GLU A 28 -7.81 -29.73 -8.06
N LEU A 29 -8.31 -28.67 -7.42
CA LEU A 29 -9.50 -27.96 -7.85
C LEU A 29 -9.30 -26.47 -7.54
N PHE A 30 -8.96 -25.74 -8.60
CA PHE A 30 -9.07 -24.30 -8.72
C PHE A 30 -10.32 -23.78 -7.99
N GLN A 31 -10.16 -23.30 -6.75
CA GLN A 31 -11.14 -22.42 -6.14
C GLN A 31 -10.83 -21.01 -6.63
N TRP A 32 -11.42 -20.64 -7.77
CA TRP A 32 -11.88 -19.26 -7.85
C TRP A 32 -12.89 -19.05 -6.72
N THR A 33 -12.80 -17.91 -6.03
CA THR A 33 -13.72 -17.40 -5.00
C THR A 33 -13.76 -18.11 -3.64
N VAL A 34 -12.68 -18.02 -2.88
CA VAL A 34 -12.81 -17.80 -1.43
C VAL A 34 -12.07 -16.52 -1.12
N GLN A 35 -12.76 -15.53 -0.55
CA GLN A 35 -12.13 -14.35 0.01
C GLN A 35 -11.05 -14.84 0.97
N ASP A 36 -9.78 -14.60 0.65
CA ASP A 36 -8.67 -14.91 1.56
C ASP A 36 -8.68 -13.86 2.69
N PRO A 37 -9.13 -14.20 3.91
CA PRO A 37 -9.32 -13.21 4.96
C PRO A 37 -7.98 -12.61 5.41
N GLU A 38 -6.88 -13.35 5.24
CA GLU A 38 -5.55 -12.88 5.58
C GLU A 38 -5.08 -11.80 4.58
N LEU A 39 -5.34 -12.00 3.28
CA LEU A 39 -5.11 -10.98 2.26
C LEU A 39 -5.96 -9.73 2.52
N GLU A 40 -7.26 -9.90 2.77
CA GLU A 40 -8.19 -8.79 3.01
C GLU A 40 -7.81 -7.99 4.26
N SER A 41 -7.35 -8.66 5.33
CA SER A 41 -6.87 -7.98 6.56
C SER A 41 -5.70 -7.01 6.31
N ARG A 42 -4.99 -7.17 5.19
CA ARG A 42 -3.86 -6.34 4.76
C ARG A 42 -4.21 -5.43 3.58
N ASN A 43 -5.49 -5.26 3.29
CA ASN A 43 -6.02 -4.52 2.14
C ASN A 43 -5.49 -5.06 0.79
N ILE A 44 -5.22 -6.37 0.70
CA ILE A 44 -4.87 -7.04 -0.56
C ILE A 44 -6.17 -7.63 -1.12
N PRO A 45 -6.56 -7.33 -2.38
CA PRO A 45 -7.79 -7.87 -2.98
C PRO A 45 -7.73 -9.41 -3.10
N GLY A 46 -8.23 -10.13 -2.10
CA GLY A 46 -8.11 -11.58 -1.97
C GLY A 46 -8.84 -12.34 -3.07
N SER A 47 -9.88 -11.73 -3.64
CA SER A 47 -10.60 -12.24 -4.82
C SER A 47 -9.82 -12.13 -6.15
N GLN A 48 -8.75 -11.34 -6.20
CA GLN A 48 -7.98 -11.06 -7.43
C GLN A 48 -6.53 -11.53 -7.36
N VAL A 49 -6.07 -12.02 -6.21
CA VAL A 49 -4.70 -12.49 -6.00
C VAL A 49 -4.72 -14.00 -5.76
N ARG A 50 -4.18 -14.77 -6.71
CA ARG A 50 -4.19 -16.23 -6.65
C ARG A 50 -3.19 -16.76 -5.63
N ARG A 51 -3.54 -17.86 -4.97
CA ARG A 51 -2.58 -18.77 -4.34
C ARG A 51 -2.34 -20.01 -5.21
N ARG A 52 -1.13 -20.58 -5.13
CA ARG A 52 -0.79 -21.90 -5.69
C ARG A 52 0.19 -22.59 -4.76
N ASN A 53 -0.13 -23.81 -4.34
CA ASN A 53 0.69 -24.59 -3.39
C ASN A 53 0.99 -23.80 -2.10
N GLY A 54 0.00 -23.08 -1.56
CA GLY A 54 0.16 -22.22 -0.39
C GLY A 54 0.82 -20.85 -0.66
N LEU A 55 1.45 -20.65 -1.82
CA LEU A 55 2.19 -19.43 -2.15
C LEU A 55 1.30 -18.39 -2.87
N ILE A 56 1.48 -17.11 -2.54
CA ILE A 56 0.71 -15.98 -3.06
C ILE A 56 1.33 -15.43 -4.35
N SER A 57 0.50 -15.10 -5.34
CA SER A 57 0.94 -14.55 -6.63
C SER A 57 1.40 -13.09 -6.52
N LEU A 58 2.71 -12.88 -6.62
CA LEU A 58 3.29 -11.55 -6.77
C LEU A 58 2.88 -10.91 -8.11
N THR A 59 2.70 -11.72 -9.16
CA THR A 59 2.26 -11.22 -10.47
C THR A 59 0.86 -10.62 -10.41
N ASP A 60 -0.06 -11.26 -9.67
CA ASP A 60 -1.40 -10.72 -9.49
C ASP A 60 -1.39 -9.46 -8.63
N MET A 61 -0.60 -9.44 -7.53
CA MET A 61 -0.36 -8.22 -6.75
C MET A 61 0.13 -7.06 -7.63
N TRP A 62 1.09 -7.31 -8.52
CA TRP A 62 1.57 -6.30 -9.48
C TRP A 62 0.48 -5.85 -10.46
N HIS A 63 -0.39 -6.76 -10.90
CA HIS A 63 -1.52 -6.43 -11.76
C HIS A 63 -2.55 -5.55 -11.06
N VAL A 64 -3.00 -5.93 -9.86
CA VAL A 64 -4.01 -5.17 -9.10
C VAL A 64 -3.46 -3.84 -8.59
N SER A 65 -2.15 -3.72 -8.37
CA SER A 65 -1.47 -2.44 -8.07
C SER A 65 -1.22 -1.55 -9.30
N GLY A 66 -1.87 -1.80 -10.44
CA GLY A 66 -1.80 -0.92 -11.62
C GLY A 66 -0.57 -1.11 -12.51
N ARG A 67 0.11 -2.26 -12.43
CA ARG A 67 1.23 -2.65 -13.31
C ARG A 67 2.39 -1.63 -13.38
N PRO A 68 2.93 -1.14 -12.25
CA PRO A 68 4.07 -0.23 -12.26
C PRO A 68 5.29 -0.82 -13.00
N LYS A 69 5.74 -0.15 -14.07
CA LYS A 69 6.76 -0.65 -15.01
C LYS A 69 8.08 -1.08 -14.34
N ASN A 70 8.53 -0.35 -13.32
CA ASN A 70 9.82 -0.57 -12.66
C ASN A 70 9.73 -1.39 -11.37
N ARG A 71 8.58 -2.02 -11.11
CA ARG A 71 8.31 -2.74 -9.87
C ARG A 71 7.81 -4.16 -10.11
N THR A 72 8.15 -4.77 -11.24
CA THR A 72 7.78 -6.15 -11.54
C THR A 72 8.39 -7.14 -10.54
N PRO A 73 7.75 -8.29 -10.29
CA PRO A 73 8.26 -9.26 -9.32
C PRO A 73 9.71 -9.70 -9.60
N PRO A 74 10.11 -10.06 -10.83
CA PRO A 74 11.50 -10.44 -11.11
C PRO A 74 12.51 -9.34 -10.79
N ARG A 75 12.14 -8.06 -10.99
CA ARG A 75 13.02 -6.93 -10.71
C ARG A 75 13.17 -6.69 -9.21
N TRP A 76 12.08 -6.80 -8.45
CA TRP A 76 12.11 -6.66 -7.00
C TRP A 76 12.87 -7.79 -6.32
N LEU A 77 12.65 -9.03 -6.76
CA LEU A 77 13.37 -10.19 -6.21
C LEU A 77 14.89 -10.08 -6.38
N ARG A 78 15.40 -9.39 -7.41
CA ARG A 78 16.85 -9.19 -7.62
C ARG A 78 17.49 -8.08 -6.78
N GLN A 79 16.72 -7.33 -6.00
CA GLN A 79 17.28 -6.27 -5.14
C GLN A 79 18.05 -6.90 -3.97
N GLU A 80 19.18 -6.30 -3.59
CA GLU A 80 20.04 -6.79 -2.51
C GLU A 80 19.28 -7.00 -1.19
N GLN A 81 18.51 -5.99 -0.76
CA GLN A 81 17.65 -6.07 0.41
C GLN A 81 16.63 -7.22 0.35
N THR A 82 16.07 -7.51 -0.82
CA THR A 82 15.11 -8.59 -1.01
C THR A 82 15.80 -9.94 -1.01
N GLN A 83 17.02 -10.04 -1.54
CA GLN A 83 17.83 -11.25 -1.46
C GLN A 83 18.20 -11.58 0.00
N LEU A 84 18.56 -10.59 0.81
CA LEU A 84 18.81 -10.78 2.25
C LEU A 84 17.57 -11.30 2.98
N LEU A 85 16.39 -10.74 2.68
CA LEU A 85 15.12 -11.23 3.22
C LEU A 85 14.85 -12.69 2.79
N ILE A 86 15.03 -13.02 1.52
CA ILE A 86 14.86 -14.39 1.01
C ILE A 86 15.80 -15.37 1.72
N GLU A 87 17.07 -15.01 1.91
CA GLU A 87 18.03 -15.85 2.62
C GLU A 87 17.68 -16.04 4.10
N SER A 88 17.08 -15.03 4.74
CA SER A 88 16.52 -15.17 6.09
C SER A 88 15.35 -16.15 6.12
N LEU A 89 14.38 -15.99 5.20
CA LEU A 89 13.18 -16.83 5.13
C LEU A 89 13.50 -18.30 4.80
N LYS A 90 14.51 -18.56 3.96
CA LYS A 90 14.96 -19.93 3.65
C LYS A 90 15.42 -20.70 4.88
N LYS A 91 15.91 -20.01 5.92
CA LYS A 91 16.33 -20.63 7.18
C LYS A 91 15.14 -21.01 8.08
N GLN A 92 13.98 -20.39 7.86
CA GLN A 92 12.80 -20.51 8.71
C GLN A 92 11.72 -21.42 8.11
N VAL A 93 11.66 -21.51 6.78
CA VAL A 93 10.62 -22.25 6.06
C VAL A 93 11.16 -23.57 5.53
N ARG A 94 10.43 -24.67 5.77
CA ARG A 94 10.66 -25.96 5.09
C ARG A 94 9.99 -25.93 3.71
N GLY A 95 10.70 -25.51 2.67
CA GLY A 95 10.18 -25.46 1.30
C GLY A 95 10.71 -24.29 0.47
N GLU A 96 10.11 -24.08 -0.71
CA GLU A 96 10.47 -22.96 -1.58
C GLU A 96 9.89 -21.64 -1.06
N VAL A 97 10.76 -20.65 -0.85
CA VAL A 97 10.36 -19.27 -0.46
C VAL A 97 9.65 -18.55 -1.62
N SER A 98 10.04 -18.85 -2.86
CA SER A 98 9.41 -18.31 -4.06
C SER A 98 9.74 -19.17 -5.27
N TYR A 99 8.87 -19.17 -6.29
CA TYR A 99 9.15 -19.77 -7.58
C TYR A 99 8.47 -19.00 -8.72
N SER A 100 8.83 -19.30 -9.96
CA SER A 100 8.20 -18.71 -11.15
C SER A 100 7.79 -19.78 -12.14
N LYS A 101 6.54 -19.70 -12.64
CA LYS A 101 6.02 -20.54 -13.73
C LYS A 101 5.82 -19.69 -14.98
N ARG A 102 6.25 -20.18 -16.14
CA ARG A 102 6.02 -19.51 -17.44
C ARG A 102 4.65 -19.90 -18.03
N GLY A 103 4.15 -19.09 -18.98
CA GLY A 103 2.96 -19.38 -19.78
C GLY A 103 1.67 -18.65 -19.34
N LYS A 104 0.55 -18.97 -20.01
CA LYS A 104 -0.76 -18.28 -19.88
C LYS A 104 -1.28 -18.18 -18.44
N ASN A 105 -0.99 -19.18 -17.62
CA ASN A 105 -1.36 -19.24 -16.19
C ASN A 105 -0.11 -19.27 -15.27
N GLY A 106 0.98 -18.70 -15.78
CA GLY A 106 2.23 -18.50 -15.08
C GLY A 106 2.18 -17.31 -14.12
N GLY A 107 3.32 -17.02 -13.52
CA GLY A 107 3.50 -15.95 -12.55
C GLY A 107 4.64 -16.27 -11.59
N THR A 108 5.00 -15.28 -10.79
CA THR A 108 5.91 -15.42 -9.65
C THR A 108 5.07 -15.56 -8.39
N PHE A 109 5.36 -16.58 -7.59
CA PHE A 109 4.65 -16.91 -6.35
C PHE A 109 5.63 -16.93 -5.19
N ALA A 110 5.19 -16.54 -3.99
CA ALA A 110 6.03 -16.45 -2.81
C ALA A 110 5.27 -16.77 -1.51
N VAL A 111 6.02 -17.10 -0.47
CA VAL A 111 5.48 -17.26 0.90
C VAL A 111 4.88 -15.95 1.40
N ASP A 112 3.96 -16.06 2.36
CA ASP A 112 3.12 -14.96 2.84
C ASP A 112 3.92 -13.74 3.25
N GLU A 113 4.96 -13.91 4.07
CA GLU A 113 5.81 -12.81 4.51
C GLU A 113 6.48 -12.08 3.33
N LEU A 114 7.03 -12.82 2.36
CA LEU A 114 7.66 -12.22 1.19
C LEU A 114 6.62 -11.54 0.28
N ALA A 115 5.42 -12.11 0.14
CA ALA A 115 4.34 -11.50 -0.62
C ALA A 115 3.81 -10.22 0.04
N PHE A 116 3.68 -10.17 1.36
CA PHE A 116 3.30 -8.96 2.10
C PHE A 116 4.36 -7.87 1.96
N LYS A 117 5.65 -8.21 2.01
CA LYS A 117 6.72 -7.25 1.73
C LYS A 117 6.69 -6.74 0.30
N TYR A 118 6.31 -7.58 -0.66
CA TYR A 118 6.11 -7.12 -2.03
C TYR A 118 4.90 -6.20 -2.17
N TRP A 119 3.81 -6.48 -1.46
CA TRP A 119 2.62 -5.62 -1.42
C TRP A 119 2.92 -4.25 -0.82
N GLU A 120 3.65 -4.20 0.30
CA GLU A 120 4.20 -2.96 0.87
C GLU A 120 5.08 -2.25 -0.14
N TYR A 121 5.98 -2.98 -0.81
CA TYR A 121 6.85 -2.42 -1.83
C TYR A 121 6.05 -1.82 -2.98
N LEU A 122 5.02 -2.49 -3.52
CA LEU A 122 4.18 -1.96 -4.60
C LEU A 122 3.42 -0.70 -4.16
N ASN A 123 2.85 -0.72 -2.96
CA ASN A 123 2.02 0.37 -2.45
C ASN A 123 2.81 1.51 -1.78
N SER A 124 4.12 1.33 -1.57
CA SER A 124 5.01 2.43 -1.17
C SER A 124 5.04 3.58 -2.20
N THR A 125 4.55 3.36 -3.44
CA THR A 125 4.37 4.41 -4.46
C THR A 125 3.03 5.12 -4.48
N HIS A 126 2.05 4.75 -3.67
CA HIS A 126 0.82 5.54 -3.59
C HIS A 126 0.97 6.84 -2.78
N ARG A 127 2.14 7.09 -2.19
CA ARG A 127 2.54 8.45 -1.84
C ARG A 127 3.09 9.11 -3.09
N VAL A 128 2.20 9.67 -3.92
CA VAL A 128 2.59 10.81 -4.76
C VAL A 128 3.37 11.73 -3.84
N ARG A 129 4.65 12.00 -4.16
CA ARG A 129 5.45 12.91 -3.33
C ARG A 129 4.69 14.23 -3.30
N LEU A 130 4.07 14.52 -2.16
CA LEU A 130 3.39 15.79 -1.97
C LEU A 130 4.46 16.87 -2.10
N THR A 131 4.23 17.78 -3.03
CA THR A 131 5.01 19.00 -3.20
C THR A 131 4.17 20.15 -2.69
N GLU A 132 4.82 21.21 -2.19
CA GLU A 132 4.16 22.46 -1.79
C GLU A 132 3.18 22.92 -2.87
N LYS A 133 3.64 22.96 -4.12
CA LYS A 133 2.82 23.33 -5.30
C LYS A 133 1.60 22.43 -5.52
N SER A 134 1.71 21.12 -5.32
CA SER A 134 0.55 20.21 -5.49
C SER A 134 -0.49 20.38 -4.38
N VAL A 135 -0.03 20.60 -3.15
CA VAL A 135 -0.89 20.83 -1.98
C VAL A 135 -1.56 22.20 -2.08
N GLN A 136 -0.80 23.24 -2.42
CA GLN A 136 -1.29 24.60 -2.70
C GLN A 136 -2.44 24.57 -3.71
N LYS A 137 -2.27 23.88 -4.85
CA LYS A 137 -3.32 23.73 -5.87
C LYS A 137 -4.55 22.97 -5.37
N ARG A 138 -4.39 21.96 -4.51
CA ARG A 138 -5.52 21.21 -3.94
C ARG A 138 -6.29 22.07 -2.96
N LEU A 139 -5.58 22.72 -2.02
CA LEU A 139 -6.17 23.60 -1.02
C LEU A 139 -6.91 24.77 -1.68
N ALA A 140 -6.32 25.39 -2.69
CA ALA A 140 -6.97 26.49 -3.42
C ALA A 140 -8.33 26.10 -4.00
N LYS A 141 -8.50 24.86 -4.47
CA LYS A 141 -9.79 24.38 -4.99
C LYS A 141 -10.86 24.29 -3.91
N THR A 142 -10.48 24.09 -2.64
CA THR A 142 -11.44 24.00 -1.53
C THR A 142 -11.80 25.37 -0.95
N LEU A 143 -10.96 26.39 -1.16
CA LEU A 143 -11.14 27.75 -0.64
C LEU A 143 -11.90 28.69 -1.59
N GLY A 144 -12.21 28.25 -2.81
CA GLY A 144 -12.94 29.05 -3.80
C GLY A 144 -12.05 30.07 -4.51
N LYS A 145 -12.38 31.36 -4.42
CA LYS A 145 -11.64 32.43 -5.12
C LYS A 145 -10.38 32.81 -4.34
N VAL A 146 -9.22 32.47 -4.90
CA VAL A 146 -7.91 32.76 -4.29
C VAL A 146 -6.95 33.43 -5.27
N LYS A 147 -5.90 34.06 -4.75
CA LYS A 147 -4.72 34.49 -5.51
C LYS A 147 -3.52 33.62 -5.10
N PHE A 148 -2.64 33.31 -6.05
CA PHE A 148 -1.43 32.52 -5.83
C PHE A 148 -0.19 33.41 -5.89
N GLU A 149 0.86 32.99 -5.18
CA GLU A 149 2.21 33.55 -5.31
C GLU A 149 2.21 35.09 -5.24
N VAL A 150 1.47 35.63 -4.27
CA VAL A 150 1.23 37.08 -4.18
C VAL A 150 2.50 37.76 -3.68
N PRO A 151 3.11 38.66 -4.47
CA PRO A 151 4.38 39.26 -4.10
C PRO A 151 4.22 40.20 -2.91
N THR A 152 5.24 40.19 -2.05
CA THR A 152 5.48 41.13 -0.96
C THR A 152 6.93 41.63 -1.03
N LEU A 153 7.31 42.56 -0.16
CA LEU A 153 8.71 43.00 -0.05
C LEU A 153 9.66 41.89 0.45
N ALA A 154 9.13 40.80 1.03
CA ALA A 154 9.91 39.75 1.69
C ALA A 154 9.70 38.35 1.09
N GLY A 155 9.12 38.26 -0.12
CA GLY A 155 8.82 37.00 -0.81
C GLY A 155 7.36 36.92 -1.27
N ASN A 156 6.90 35.71 -1.61
CA ASN A 156 5.57 35.49 -2.15
C ASN A 156 4.71 34.71 -1.16
N ILE A 157 3.45 35.14 -0.98
CA ILE A 157 2.44 34.41 -0.23
C ILE A 157 1.91 33.28 -1.12
N ASP A 158 1.91 32.04 -0.63
CA ASP A 158 1.43 30.88 -1.39
C ASP A 158 -0.03 31.03 -1.84
N ILE A 159 -0.93 31.30 -0.89
CA ILE A 159 -2.36 31.50 -1.15
C ILE A 159 -2.85 32.70 -0.35
N LEU A 160 -3.52 33.63 -1.05
CA LEU A 160 -4.20 34.76 -0.44
C LEU A 160 -5.69 34.71 -0.77
N THR A 161 -6.53 34.74 0.26
CA THR A 161 -7.99 34.90 0.14
C THR A 161 -8.39 36.33 0.52
N GLU A 162 -9.68 36.62 0.61
CA GLU A 162 -10.16 37.90 1.16
C GLU A 162 -9.88 38.04 2.67
N ARG A 163 -9.68 36.92 3.38
CA ARG A 163 -9.61 36.88 4.85
C ARG A 163 -8.37 36.19 5.42
N GLU A 164 -7.71 35.35 4.63
CA GLU A 164 -6.57 34.53 5.08
C GLU A 164 -5.34 34.79 4.21
N LEU A 165 -4.17 34.82 4.85
CA LEU A 165 -2.90 34.56 4.20
C LEU A 165 -2.42 33.17 4.63
N ILE A 166 -2.07 32.34 3.64
CA ILE A 166 -1.80 30.93 3.89
C ILE A 166 -0.45 30.56 3.31
N GLU A 167 0.42 29.99 4.14
CA GLU A 167 1.70 29.38 3.74
C GLU A 167 1.58 27.85 3.76
N VAL A 168 1.97 27.19 2.68
CA VAL A 168 1.91 25.73 2.50
C VAL A 168 3.30 25.14 2.66
N LYS A 169 3.49 24.25 3.64
CA LYS A 169 4.81 23.66 3.91
C LYS A 169 4.75 22.20 4.24
N SER A 170 5.85 21.48 3.98
CA SER A 170 6.02 20.18 4.62
C SER A 170 6.00 20.36 6.14
N VAL A 171 5.38 19.42 6.86
CA VAL A 171 5.33 19.43 8.32
C VAL A 171 6.71 19.49 8.97
N LYS A 172 7.77 18.99 8.28
CA LYS A 172 9.16 19.09 8.74
C LYS A 172 9.72 20.52 8.74
N SER A 173 9.09 21.43 7.99
CA SER A 173 9.52 22.82 7.79
C SER A 173 8.52 23.82 8.40
N TRP A 174 7.70 23.39 9.37
CA TRP A 174 6.64 24.22 9.96
C TRP A 174 7.16 25.54 10.56
N LYS A 175 8.37 25.56 11.14
CA LYS A 175 8.99 26.77 11.69
C LYS A 175 9.27 27.82 10.62
N CYS A 176 9.65 27.40 9.42
CA CYS A 176 9.83 28.30 8.28
C CYS A 176 8.49 28.93 7.90
N ALA A 177 7.42 28.13 7.86
CA ALA A 177 6.08 28.62 7.56
C ALA A 177 5.61 29.67 8.58
N VAL A 178 5.86 29.44 9.87
CA VAL A 178 5.58 30.43 10.94
C VAL A 178 6.30 31.75 10.69
N GLY A 179 7.60 31.70 10.40
CA GLY A 179 8.38 32.91 10.09
C GLY A 179 7.82 33.66 8.88
N GLN A 180 7.48 32.93 7.81
CA GLN A 180 6.94 33.54 6.58
C GLN A 180 5.59 34.22 6.82
N VAL A 181 4.61 33.56 7.46
CA VAL A 181 3.29 34.18 7.70
C VAL A 181 3.36 35.38 8.64
N LEU A 182 4.30 35.40 9.60
CA LEU A 182 4.49 36.55 10.47
C LEU A 182 5.02 37.77 9.69
N ILE A 183 6.00 37.54 8.80
CA ILE A 183 6.56 38.62 7.97
C ILE A 183 5.53 39.09 6.94
N TYR A 184 4.87 38.18 6.22
CA TYR A 184 3.85 38.55 5.24
C TYR A 184 2.64 39.24 5.88
N GLY A 185 2.27 38.85 7.11
CA GLY A 185 1.19 39.47 7.87
C GLY A 185 1.40 40.97 8.15
N GLN A 186 2.63 41.49 8.10
CA GLN A 186 2.88 42.94 8.21
C GLN A 186 2.31 43.72 7.01
N SER A 187 2.29 43.11 5.82
CA SER A 187 1.68 43.70 4.62
C SER A 187 0.16 43.46 4.55
N TYR A 188 -0.35 42.50 5.33
CA TYR A 188 -1.76 42.09 5.36
C TYR A 188 -2.29 41.99 6.80
N PRO A 189 -2.30 43.10 7.57
CA PRO A 189 -2.55 43.07 9.01
C PRO A 189 -3.95 42.60 9.39
N SER A 190 -4.94 42.77 8.50
CA SER A 190 -6.32 42.33 8.70
C SER A 190 -6.57 40.87 8.34
N HIS A 191 -5.59 40.17 7.74
CA HIS A 191 -5.77 38.78 7.33
C HIS A 191 -5.37 37.82 8.47
N GLN A 192 -6.18 36.78 8.65
CA GLN A 192 -5.85 35.66 9.52
C GLN A 192 -4.62 34.95 8.95
N LYS A 193 -3.64 34.68 9.80
CA LYS A 193 -2.44 33.94 9.42
C LYS A 193 -2.74 32.46 9.54
N ARG A 194 -2.37 31.69 8.53
CA ARG A 194 -2.54 30.25 8.55
C ARG A 194 -1.34 29.54 7.96
N ILE A 195 -0.91 28.47 8.61
CA ILE A 195 -0.01 27.50 8.02
C ILE A 195 -0.79 26.23 7.65
N HIS A 196 -0.58 25.75 6.43
CA HIS A 196 -1.15 24.49 5.96
C HIS A 196 -0.03 23.48 5.75
N LEU A 197 0.04 22.49 6.65
CA LEU A 197 1.14 21.54 6.70
C LEU A 197 0.78 20.24 5.96
N PHE A 198 1.76 19.62 5.32
CA PHE A 198 1.57 18.30 4.71
C PHE A 198 2.66 17.28 5.01
N GLY A 199 2.29 16.01 4.94
CA GLY A 199 3.15 14.86 5.16
C GLY A 199 2.94 14.22 6.54
N GLU A 200 3.62 13.09 6.76
CA GLU A 200 3.44 12.29 7.97
C GLU A 200 3.91 13.01 9.24
N ALA A 201 3.01 13.02 10.23
CA ALA A 201 3.28 13.49 11.58
C ALA A 201 2.37 12.76 12.57
N SER A 202 2.83 12.59 13.80
CA SER A 202 1.98 12.09 14.90
C SER A 202 1.01 13.19 15.35
N ARG A 203 -0.10 12.78 15.98
CA ARG A 203 -1.08 13.71 16.55
C ARG A 203 -0.45 14.61 17.61
N ASP A 204 0.41 14.05 18.47
CA ASP A 204 1.11 14.79 19.52
C ASP A 204 2.03 15.86 18.94
N PHE A 205 2.73 15.54 17.84
CA PHE A 205 3.57 16.51 17.16
C PHE A 205 2.76 17.66 16.55
N LEU A 206 1.63 17.36 15.91
CA LEU A 206 0.72 18.40 15.40
C LEU A 206 0.10 19.23 16.52
N SER A 207 -0.22 18.61 17.67
CA SER A 207 -0.72 19.31 18.86
C SER A 207 0.33 20.26 19.40
N MET A 208 1.59 19.84 19.49
CA MET A 208 2.70 20.68 19.90
C MET A 208 2.84 21.90 18.97
N ILE A 209 2.78 21.71 17.64
CA ILE A 209 2.85 22.81 16.67
C ILE A 209 1.71 23.82 16.91
N ARG A 210 0.47 23.34 17.11
CA ARG A 210 -0.68 24.21 17.43
C ARG A 210 -0.46 25.02 18.70
N THR A 211 0.06 24.40 19.76
CA THR A 211 0.39 25.11 21.02
C THR A 211 1.39 26.24 20.80
N TYR A 212 2.39 26.06 19.93
CA TYR A 212 3.33 27.13 19.58
C TYR A 212 2.74 28.22 18.69
N CYS A 213 1.79 27.88 17.81
CA CYS A 213 1.18 28.81 16.86
C CYS A 213 0.05 29.65 17.48
N ALA A 214 -0.67 29.12 18.47
CA ALA A 214 -1.84 29.79 19.06
C ALA A 214 -1.51 31.16 19.69
N PRO A 215 -0.42 31.35 20.47
CA PRO A 215 -0.06 32.67 21.00
C PRO A 215 0.33 33.69 19.93
N LEU A 216 0.62 33.23 18.70
CA LEU A 216 1.01 34.06 17.56
C LEU A 216 -0.18 34.40 16.64
N ASP A 217 -1.40 33.97 17.02
CA ASP A 217 -2.60 34.11 16.18
C ASP A 217 -2.41 33.48 14.79
N ILE A 218 -1.87 32.25 14.78
CA ILE A 218 -1.65 31.46 13.56
C ILE A 218 -2.49 30.18 13.62
N ASP A 219 -3.40 30.04 12.65
CA ASP A 219 -4.17 28.82 12.46
C ASP A 219 -3.33 27.71 11.83
N VAL A 220 -3.51 26.48 12.30
CA VAL A 220 -2.77 25.31 11.82
C VAL A 220 -3.71 24.25 11.27
N THR A 221 -3.58 24.00 9.97
CA THR A 221 -4.32 22.95 9.26
C THR A 221 -3.34 21.93 8.65
N TRP A 222 -3.79 20.72 8.38
CA TRP A 222 -2.90 19.62 7.97
C TRP A 222 -3.57 18.61 7.04
N GLU A 223 -2.79 18.03 6.12
CA GLU A 223 -3.16 16.86 5.32
C GLU A 223 -2.02 15.83 5.17
N SER A 224 -2.36 14.54 5.15
CA SER A 224 -1.44 13.40 4.93
C SER A 224 -1.53 12.82 3.53
#